data_AF-A0A2W5YT24-F1
#
_entry.id   AF-A0A2W5YT24-F1
#
_cell.length_a   1.000
_cell.length_b   1.000
_cell.length_c   1.000
_cell.angle_alpha   90.00
_cell.angle_beta   90.00
_cell.angle_gamma   90.00
#
_symmetry.space_group_name_H-M   'P 1'
#
loop_
_entity.id
_entity.type
_entity.pdbx_description
1 polymer ?
#
loop_
_entity_poly.entity_id
_entity_poly.type
_entity_poly.pdbx_seq_one_letter_code
_entity_poly.pdbx_strand_id
1 'polypeptide(L)'
;MSRCDLHIHSKFSARSEDWLFRRFDFPDSCTEPLELYRQLRERGMDFVTITDHDSIEGNLAIADQPRTFISEQVTTYFPHDPCKIHLLVWGMTESQHEDISLWRSNIFELQRYLAEQSIAHAVAHPLYSVNGKLTASHLERLILLFKHFEGINGLRDGLLSSLARKLIGELTPERIDEFAQQHQLAPTHAEPWKKIFVGGSDDHGGMFFASAYTETPKARSAAQFLDHVRAGHCEARGHAGTPLALSHGFYNTVSSFIQDRFHEKLGPAGALLEQMFSRFMEGRDPTQFTLREKATFVAHGVLSGKIFELAKPANVSLWNELSRYFAQPEVKAKIAQEVDVVAEPERRAFLLANIASEQLAFRFFRKFVQQTSGGNIIEGMQALSAIAPLLVLLAPYIYAFHSQAPSRKWLRGIFREMTGAIPDELRNNKRAWFTDTLEDVNGVATTIRKMTAAAQAAGADLTVVTSRSEIHITDIPIKNFAPIGEFELP
;
A
#
# COMPACT_ATOMS: atom_id res chain seq x y z
N MET A 1 12.78 24.91 -9.79
CA MET A 1 11.60 24.42 -9.08
C MET A 1 11.98 24.14 -7.64
N SER A 2 11.00 24.10 -6.74
CA SER A 2 11.17 23.66 -5.36
C SER A 2 10.22 22.49 -5.07
N ARG A 3 10.66 21.49 -4.31
CA ARG A 3 9.91 20.25 -4.06
C ARG A 3 9.69 19.99 -2.58
N CYS A 4 8.54 19.44 -2.22
CA CYS A 4 8.23 18.97 -0.89
C CYS A 4 7.26 17.79 -0.95
N ASP A 5 7.54 16.75 -0.18
CA ASP A 5 6.57 15.71 0.11
C ASP A 5 5.60 16.25 1.18
N LEU A 6 4.35 16.50 0.81
CA LEU A 6 3.38 17.19 1.66
C LEU A 6 2.49 16.25 2.48
N HIS A 7 2.73 14.93 2.39
CA HIS A 7 1.95 13.94 3.13
C HIS A 7 2.87 12.77 3.47
N ILE A 8 3.34 12.70 4.71
CA ILE A 8 4.28 11.68 5.17
C ILE A 8 4.20 11.50 6.68
N HIS A 9 4.37 10.27 7.15
CA HIS A 9 4.18 9.90 8.55
C HIS A 9 5.48 9.43 9.19
N SER A 10 5.60 9.73 10.47
CA SER A 10 6.66 9.25 11.36
C SER A 10 6.08 8.35 12.45
N LYS A 11 6.94 7.84 13.32
CA LYS A 11 6.55 7.06 14.49
C LYS A 11 5.54 7.74 15.42
N PHE A 12 5.37 9.06 15.31
CA PHE A 12 4.41 9.84 16.10
C PHE A 12 2.97 9.80 15.55
N SER A 13 2.73 9.17 14.40
CA SER A 13 1.39 8.78 13.95
C SER A 13 0.85 7.64 14.82
N ALA A 14 0.18 8.03 15.91
CA ALA A 14 -0.23 7.11 16.96
C ALA A 14 -1.51 6.34 16.58
N ARG A 15 -1.30 5.21 15.90
CA ARG A 15 -2.18 4.03 15.69
C ARG A 15 -2.87 3.96 14.32
N SER A 16 -2.59 2.85 13.63
CA SER A 16 -3.31 2.42 12.44
C SER A 16 -4.83 2.44 12.65
N GLU A 17 -5.57 2.94 11.66
CA GLU A 17 -7.03 2.93 11.68
C GLU A 17 -7.65 1.53 11.59
N ASP A 18 -6.88 0.56 11.08
CA ASP A 18 -7.29 -0.82 10.98
C ASP A 18 -7.39 -1.49 12.35
N TRP A 19 -8.55 -2.10 12.59
CA TRP A 19 -8.91 -2.70 13.87
C TRP A 19 -7.97 -3.85 14.27
N LEU A 20 -7.44 -4.58 13.28
CA LEU A 20 -6.56 -5.72 13.51
C LEU A 20 -5.22 -5.26 14.10
N PHE A 21 -4.65 -4.19 13.56
CA PHE A 21 -3.37 -3.63 14.02
C PHE A 21 -3.50 -2.95 15.39
N ARG A 22 -4.64 -2.29 15.65
CA ARG A 22 -4.96 -1.74 16.99
C ARG A 22 -4.99 -2.80 18.09
N ARG A 23 -5.47 -4.02 17.79
CA ARG A 23 -5.54 -5.10 18.77
C ARG A 23 -4.16 -5.60 19.23
N PHE A 24 -3.14 -5.43 18.41
CA PHE A 24 -1.77 -5.89 18.69
C PHE A 24 -0.80 -4.75 19.05
N ASP A 25 -1.32 -3.53 19.25
CA ASP A 25 -0.52 -2.32 19.51
C ASP A 25 0.56 -2.11 18.43
N PHE A 26 0.21 -2.44 17.19
CA PHE A 26 1.10 -2.32 16.05
C PHE A 26 1.16 -0.85 15.62
N PRO A 27 2.36 -0.26 15.53
CA PRO A 27 2.52 1.15 15.15
C PRO A 27 2.13 1.37 13.68
N ASP A 28 1.65 2.57 13.37
CA ASP A 28 1.30 2.94 12.00
C ASP A 28 2.58 3.19 11.17
N SER A 29 3.58 3.81 11.81
CA SER A 29 4.94 3.94 11.30
C SER A 29 5.95 3.68 12.41
N CYS A 30 7.14 3.18 12.04
CA CYS A 30 8.28 3.07 12.96
C CYS A 30 9.40 4.07 12.62
N THR A 31 9.18 4.97 11.64
CA THR A 31 10.29 5.75 11.10
C THR A 31 10.61 6.96 11.98
N GLU A 32 11.89 7.12 12.31
CA GLU A 32 12.39 8.25 13.08
C GLU A 32 12.33 9.56 12.28
N PRO A 33 11.82 10.68 12.82
CA PRO A 33 11.71 11.95 12.10
C PRO A 33 13.02 12.47 11.50
N LEU A 34 14.13 12.34 12.23
CA LEU A 34 15.44 12.79 11.74
C LEU A 34 15.91 11.98 10.53
N GLU A 35 15.61 10.68 10.51
CA GLU A 35 15.92 9.82 9.38
C GLU A 35 15.03 10.15 8.18
N LEU A 36 13.73 10.42 8.39
CA LEU A 36 12.84 10.93 7.34
C LEU A 36 13.39 12.22 6.73
N TYR A 37 13.82 13.17 7.56
CA TYR A 37 14.44 14.41 7.09
C TYR A 37 15.63 14.11 6.19
N ARG A 38 16.60 13.31 6.66
CA ARG A 38 17.80 12.95 5.90
C ARG A 38 17.44 12.34 4.55
N GLN A 39 16.55 11.35 4.53
CA GLN A 39 16.23 10.62 3.31
C GLN A 39 15.40 11.44 2.31
N LEU A 40 14.50 12.32 2.78
CA LEU A 40 13.77 13.26 1.91
C LEU A 40 14.71 14.27 1.25
N ARG A 41 15.69 14.79 2.02
CA ARG A 41 16.74 15.67 1.48
C ARG A 41 17.58 14.96 0.43
N GLU A 42 17.98 13.72 0.68
CA GLU A 42 18.74 12.89 -0.27
C GLU A 42 17.95 12.57 -1.53
N ARG A 43 16.63 12.41 -1.45
CA ARG A 43 15.72 12.25 -2.60
C ARG A 43 15.36 13.58 -3.29
N GLY A 44 16.01 14.67 -2.92
CA GLY A 44 15.91 15.95 -3.62
C GLY A 44 14.69 16.78 -3.27
N MET A 45 14.08 16.56 -2.09
CA MET A 45 13.07 17.48 -1.57
C MET A 45 13.76 18.74 -1.01
N ASP A 46 13.36 19.91 -1.49
CA ASP A 46 13.90 21.22 -1.09
C ASP A 46 13.36 21.70 0.25
N PHE A 47 12.17 21.24 0.65
CA PHE A 47 11.59 21.47 1.96
C PHE A 47 11.09 20.16 2.53
N VAL A 48 11.07 20.07 3.86
CA VAL A 48 10.64 18.87 4.58
C VAL A 48 9.57 19.23 5.59
N THR A 49 8.55 18.40 5.68
CA THR A 49 7.54 18.44 6.73
C THR A 49 7.12 17.02 7.05
N ILE A 50 6.53 16.82 8.22
CA ILE A 50 5.86 15.57 8.60
C ILE A 50 4.39 15.90 8.86
N THR A 51 3.47 15.00 8.49
CA THR A 51 2.03 15.19 8.66
C THR A 51 1.45 14.08 9.52
N ASP A 52 2.00 13.92 10.73
CA ASP A 52 1.50 12.90 11.65
C ASP A 52 0.04 13.13 12.02
N HIS A 53 -0.67 12.04 12.33
CA HIS A 53 -2.08 12.08 12.66
C HIS A 53 -2.36 12.87 13.95
N ASP A 54 -3.07 14.00 13.83
CA ASP A 54 -3.45 14.87 14.95
C ASP A 54 -2.28 15.21 15.90
N SER A 55 -1.05 15.31 15.37
CA SER A 55 0.17 15.49 16.16
C SER A 55 1.24 16.25 15.38
N ILE A 56 1.98 17.11 16.08
CA ILE A 56 3.14 17.84 15.53
C ILE A 56 4.49 17.34 16.06
N GLU A 57 4.51 16.32 16.92
CA GLU A 57 5.73 15.84 17.60
C GLU A 57 6.85 15.44 16.62
N GLY A 58 6.48 14.81 15.49
CA GLY A 58 7.44 14.50 14.43
C GLY A 58 8.12 15.74 13.85
N ASN A 59 7.38 16.85 13.68
CA ASN A 59 7.94 18.11 13.21
C ASN A 59 8.80 18.78 14.27
N LEU A 60 8.39 18.75 15.55
CA LEU A 60 9.18 19.31 16.65
C LEU A 60 10.53 18.62 16.80
N ALA A 61 10.58 17.30 16.55
CA ALA A 61 11.81 16.52 16.54
C ALA A 61 12.81 16.91 15.44
N ILE A 62 12.38 17.65 14.41
CA ILE A 62 13.23 18.17 13.31
C ILE A 62 13.18 19.71 13.19
N ALA A 63 12.69 20.40 14.22
CA ALA A 63 12.48 21.85 14.17
C ALA A 63 13.79 22.64 14.04
N ASP A 64 14.91 22.07 14.48
CA ASP A 64 16.26 22.66 14.36
C ASP A 64 16.89 22.47 12.97
N GLN A 65 16.30 21.61 12.13
CA GLN A 65 16.80 21.32 10.80
C GLN A 65 16.43 22.43 9.80
N PRO A 66 17.31 22.75 8.83
CA PRO A 66 17.02 23.79 7.86
C PRO A 66 15.91 23.37 6.89
N ARG A 67 15.09 24.34 6.49
CA ARG A 67 14.02 24.19 5.47
C ARG A 67 12.89 23.24 5.90
N THR A 68 12.61 23.20 7.20
CA THR A 68 11.43 22.53 7.75
C THR A 68 10.29 23.50 8.03
N PHE A 69 9.09 22.97 8.21
CA PHE A 69 7.92 23.69 8.72
C PHE A 69 6.96 22.70 9.40
N ILE A 70 6.15 23.19 10.35
CA ILE A 70 5.24 22.34 11.13
C ILE A 70 3.96 22.07 10.34
N SER A 71 3.55 20.80 10.31
CA SER A 71 2.31 20.35 9.66
C SER A 71 1.69 19.18 10.43
N GLU A 72 0.46 18.82 10.09
CA GLU A 72 -0.20 17.63 10.63
C GLU A 72 -1.27 17.13 9.65
N GLN A 73 -1.69 15.88 9.82
CA GLN A 73 -2.92 15.37 9.20
C GLN A 73 -4.03 15.37 10.24
N VAL A 74 -4.96 16.31 10.08
CA VAL A 74 -6.08 16.51 11.00
C VAL A 74 -7.23 15.57 10.62
N THR A 75 -7.67 14.75 11.58
CA THR A 75 -8.93 14.01 11.48
C THR A 75 -10.08 14.94 11.88
N THR A 76 -11.09 15.04 11.02
CA THR A 76 -12.27 15.88 11.23
C THR A 76 -13.55 15.22 10.75
N TYR A 77 -14.69 15.85 11.05
CA TYR A 77 -16.02 15.31 10.87
C TYR A 77 -17.00 16.40 10.44
N PHE A 78 -18.01 16.03 9.66
CA PHE A 78 -19.20 16.87 9.56
C PHE A 78 -20.00 16.77 10.87
N PRO A 79 -20.64 17.85 11.35
CA PRO A 79 -21.46 17.81 12.56
C PRO A 79 -22.49 16.69 12.53
N HIS A 80 -22.55 15.91 13.62
CA HIS A 80 -23.44 14.75 13.77
C HIS A 80 -23.24 13.65 12.72
N ASP A 81 -22.16 13.68 11.95
CA ASP A 81 -21.81 12.67 10.96
C ASP A 81 -20.55 11.92 11.40
N PRO A 82 -20.60 10.58 11.55
CA PRO A 82 -19.43 9.81 11.96
C PRO A 82 -18.47 9.53 10.80
N CYS A 83 -18.67 10.07 9.59
CA CYS A 83 -17.71 9.98 8.49
C CYS A 83 -16.41 10.71 8.85
N LYS A 84 -15.29 9.99 8.84
CA LYS A 84 -13.97 10.58 9.04
C LYS A 84 -13.49 11.23 7.75
N ILE A 85 -13.03 12.47 7.86
CA ILE A 85 -12.33 13.20 6.80
C ILE A 85 -10.93 13.53 7.29
N HIS A 86 -9.94 13.42 6.42
CA HIS A 86 -8.57 13.83 6.72
C HIS A 86 -8.22 15.10 5.95
N LEU A 87 -7.67 16.09 6.65
CA LEU A 87 -7.15 17.32 6.08
C LEU A 87 -5.64 17.39 6.33
N LEU A 88 -4.87 17.65 5.28
CA LEU A 88 -3.47 18.02 5.41
C LEU A 88 -3.42 19.51 5.73
N VAL A 89 -2.67 19.88 6.78
CA VAL A 89 -2.54 21.27 7.23
C VAL A 89 -1.07 21.59 7.41
N TRP A 90 -0.59 22.68 6.79
CA TRP A 90 0.83 22.96 6.65
C TRP A 90 1.24 24.38 7.04
N GLY A 91 2.44 24.49 7.59
CA GLY A 91 3.09 25.76 7.93
C GLY A 91 2.42 26.49 9.07
N MET A 92 1.97 25.73 10.07
CA MET A 92 1.33 26.26 11.26
C MET A 92 2.34 26.51 12.39
N THR A 93 1.90 27.16 13.46
CA THR A 93 2.64 27.28 14.73
C THR A 93 2.10 26.28 15.76
N GLU A 94 2.84 26.05 16.85
CA GLU A 94 2.39 25.21 17.96
C GLU A 94 1.05 25.68 18.55
N SER A 95 0.87 27.00 18.73
CA SER A 95 -0.40 27.56 19.21
C SER A 95 -1.56 27.33 18.22
N GLN A 96 -1.29 27.34 16.91
CA GLN A 96 -2.31 27.05 15.91
C GLN A 96 -2.70 25.56 15.91
N HIS A 97 -1.78 24.65 16.25
CA HIS A 97 -2.10 23.23 16.46
C HIS A 97 -3.04 23.03 17.67
N GLU A 98 -2.79 23.74 18.78
CA GLU A 98 -3.69 23.73 19.94
C GLU A 98 -5.10 24.23 19.56
N ASP A 99 -5.19 25.32 18.80
CA ASP A 99 -6.47 25.84 18.29
C ASP A 99 -7.16 24.84 17.35
N ILE A 100 -6.44 24.26 16.40
CA ILE A 100 -6.98 23.24 15.47
C ILE A 100 -7.57 22.07 16.26
N SER A 101 -6.91 21.65 17.33
CA SER A 101 -7.39 20.58 18.21
C SER A 101 -8.75 20.88 18.85
N LEU A 102 -9.07 22.15 19.10
CA LEU A 102 -10.38 22.58 19.60
C LEU A 102 -11.46 22.49 18.52
N TRP A 103 -11.15 22.88 17.28
CA TRP A 103 -12.12 22.99 16.19
C TRP A 103 -12.31 21.72 15.37
N ARG A 104 -11.35 20.78 15.40
CA ARG A 104 -11.34 19.62 14.49
C ARG A 104 -12.55 18.70 14.58
N SER A 105 -13.34 18.75 15.64
CA SER A 105 -14.59 17.99 15.75
C SER A 105 -15.70 18.47 14.80
N ASN A 106 -15.56 19.66 14.21
CA ASN A 106 -16.48 20.26 13.27
C ASN A 106 -15.73 20.88 12.07
N ILE A 107 -15.83 20.22 10.91
CA ILE A 107 -15.11 20.65 9.70
C ILE A 107 -15.48 22.07 9.22
N PHE A 108 -16.69 22.55 9.52
CA PHE A 108 -17.09 23.92 9.15
C PHE A 108 -16.37 24.96 10.00
N GLU A 109 -16.25 24.72 11.30
CA GLU A 109 -15.51 25.59 12.22
C GLU A 109 -14.01 25.55 11.94
N LEU A 110 -13.49 24.34 11.71
CA LEU A 110 -12.09 24.14 11.33
C LEU A 110 -11.78 24.86 10.01
N GLN A 111 -12.61 24.71 8.97
CA GLN A 111 -12.38 25.37 7.69
C GLN A 111 -12.37 26.90 7.83
N ARG A 112 -13.30 27.47 8.62
CA ARG A 112 -13.33 28.91 8.89
C ARG A 112 -12.04 29.37 9.57
N TYR A 113 -11.59 28.67 10.62
CA TYR A 113 -10.34 28.97 11.31
C TYR A 113 -9.14 28.94 10.38
N LEU A 114 -9.00 27.87 9.58
CA LEU A 114 -7.89 27.71 8.62
C LEU A 114 -7.87 28.86 7.59
N ALA A 115 -9.04 29.32 7.13
CA ALA A 115 -9.16 30.43 6.21
C ALA A 115 -8.80 31.77 6.86
N GLU A 116 -9.35 32.07 8.05
CA GLU A 116 -9.08 33.31 8.80
C GLU A 116 -7.59 33.46 9.14
N GLN A 117 -6.92 32.34 9.49
CA GLN A 117 -5.50 32.30 9.80
C GLN A 117 -4.59 32.16 8.57
N SER A 118 -5.16 32.07 7.36
CA SER A 118 -4.41 31.87 6.10
C SER A 118 -3.47 30.65 6.12
N ILE A 119 -3.87 29.58 6.81
CA ILE A 119 -3.09 28.35 6.95
C ILE A 119 -3.24 27.53 5.65
N ALA A 120 -2.14 27.01 5.11
CA ALA A 120 -2.19 26.18 3.90
C ALA A 120 -2.77 24.80 4.24
N HIS A 121 -3.69 24.30 3.43
CA HIS A 121 -4.35 23.02 3.71
C HIS A 121 -4.91 22.36 2.44
N ALA A 122 -5.18 21.06 2.49
CA ALA A 122 -5.87 20.31 1.44
C ALA A 122 -6.65 19.11 2.00
N VAL A 123 -7.66 18.65 1.25
CA VAL A 123 -8.33 17.38 1.55
C VAL A 123 -7.39 16.22 1.16
N ALA A 124 -7.05 15.35 2.11
CA ALA A 124 -6.24 14.16 1.87
C ALA A 124 -7.06 13.09 1.12
N HIS A 125 -6.40 12.33 0.24
CA HIS A 125 -6.92 11.14 -0.48
C HIS A 125 -8.45 11.14 -0.70
N PRO A 126 -9.00 12.09 -1.48
CA PRO A 126 -10.44 12.39 -1.45
C PRO A 126 -11.35 11.23 -1.88
N LEU A 127 -10.85 10.24 -2.61
CA LEU A 127 -11.61 9.03 -2.96
C LEU A 127 -11.22 7.80 -2.12
N TYR A 128 -10.66 8.00 -0.94
CA TYR A 128 -10.41 6.95 0.04
C TYR A 128 -11.41 7.03 1.20
N SER A 129 -12.18 5.97 1.41
CA SER A 129 -13.18 5.93 2.47
C SER A 129 -12.58 5.45 3.79
N VAL A 130 -11.94 6.37 4.52
CA VAL A 130 -11.24 6.19 5.80
C VAL A 130 -11.90 5.17 6.73
N ASN A 131 -13.21 5.33 6.99
CA ASN A 131 -13.99 4.41 7.83
C ASN A 131 -15.21 3.81 7.12
N GLY A 132 -15.20 3.79 5.78
CA GLY A 132 -16.26 3.20 4.96
C GLY A 132 -17.56 4.00 4.86
N LYS A 133 -17.59 5.25 5.33
CA LYS A 133 -18.81 6.11 5.40
C LYS A 133 -18.83 7.26 4.39
N LEU A 134 -17.80 7.39 3.57
CA LEU A 134 -17.69 8.47 2.59
C LEU A 134 -18.74 8.30 1.49
N THR A 135 -19.44 9.39 1.13
CA THR A 135 -20.54 9.42 0.15
C THR A 135 -20.36 10.60 -0.80
N ALA A 136 -21.17 10.67 -1.86
CA ALA A 136 -21.14 11.80 -2.80
C ALA A 136 -21.46 13.12 -2.11
N SER A 137 -22.47 13.14 -1.23
CA SER A 137 -22.82 14.31 -0.40
C SER A 137 -21.65 14.84 0.43
N HIS A 138 -20.77 13.97 0.93
CA HIS A 138 -19.55 14.40 1.61
C HIS A 138 -18.60 15.12 0.66
N LEU A 139 -18.34 14.53 -0.52
CA LEU A 139 -17.45 15.10 -1.52
C LEU A 139 -17.95 16.45 -2.04
N GLU A 140 -19.24 16.58 -2.31
CA GLU A 140 -19.88 17.83 -2.73
C GLU A 140 -19.66 18.95 -1.70
N ARG A 141 -19.87 18.66 -0.41
CA ARG A 141 -19.61 19.61 0.68
C ARG A 141 -18.12 19.95 0.79
N LEU A 142 -17.23 18.96 0.67
CA LEU A 142 -15.77 19.20 0.65
C LEU A 142 -15.34 20.09 -0.52
N ILE A 143 -15.94 19.90 -1.69
CA ILE A 143 -15.71 20.76 -2.87
C ILE A 143 -16.14 22.20 -2.60
N LEU A 144 -17.23 22.43 -1.86
CA LEU A 144 -17.62 23.80 -1.49
C LEU A 144 -16.65 24.43 -0.47
N LEU A 145 -16.16 23.62 0.47
CA LEU A 145 -15.34 24.07 1.59
C LEU A 145 -13.86 24.27 1.26
N PHE A 146 -13.30 23.49 0.35
CA PHE A 146 -11.86 23.42 0.13
C PHE A 146 -11.48 23.63 -1.34
N LYS A 147 -10.35 24.33 -1.55
CA LYS A 147 -9.80 24.62 -2.87
C LYS A 147 -8.76 23.58 -3.31
N HIS A 148 -8.03 23.01 -2.35
CA HIS A 148 -6.92 22.11 -2.58
C HIS A 148 -7.28 20.67 -2.21
N PHE A 149 -6.84 19.74 -3.04
CA PHE A 149 -7.07 18.31 -2.89
C PHE A 149 -5.78 17.54 -3.18
N GLU A 150 -5.57 16.44 -2.47
CA GLU A 150 -4.53 15.50 -2.84
C GLU A 150 -4.89 14.80 -4.16
N GLY A 151 -4.12 15.09 -5.21
CA GLY A 151 -4.30 14.53 -6.54
C GLY A 151 -3.44 13.31 -6.82
N ILE A 152 -2.33 13.13 -6.10
CA ILE A 152 -1.47 11.95 -6.15
C ILE A 152 -1.12 11.56 -4.72
N ASN A 153 -1.47 10.34 -4.34
CA ASN A 153 -1.15 9.77 -3.05
C ASN A 153 -0.24 8.55 -3.28
N GLY A 154 0.98 8.59 -2.74
CA GLY A 154 2.01 7.54 -2.96
C GLY A 154 1.73 6.22 -2.24
N LEU A 155 0.77 6.19 -1.30
CA LEU A 155 0.35 4.98 -0.62
C LEU A 155 -0.77 4.28 -1.36
N ARG A 156 -1.74 5.01 -1.93
CA ARG A 156 -2.98 4.45 -2.49
C ARG A 156 -2.90 4.07 -3.98
N ASP A 157 -3.73 3.11 -4.39
CA ASP A 157 -3.85 2.66 -5.79
C ASP A 157 -4.14 3.83 -6.74
N GLY A 158 -3.41 3.85 -7.87
CA GLY A 158 -3.47 4.94 -8.85
C GLY A 158 -4.85 5.17 -9.48
N LEU A 159 -5.74 4.18 -9.45
CA LEU A 159 -7.13 4.37 -9.87
C LEU A 159 -7.82 5.46 -9.03
N LEU A 160 -7.56 5.53 -7.72
CA LEU A 160 -8.17 6.55 -6.85
C LEU A 160 -7.69 7.95 -7.20
N SER A 161 -6.37 8.14 -7.39
CA SER A 161 -5.79 9.43 -7.79
C SER A 161 -6.29 9.88 -9.17
N SER A 162 -6.32 8.97 -10.16
CA SER A 162 -6.80 9.30 -11.51
C SER A 162 -8.27 9.72 -11.51
N LEU A 163 -9.13 8.99 -10.81
CA LEU A 163 -10.55 9.30 -10.69
C LEU A 163 -10.79 10.58 -9.88
N ALA A 164 -10.04 10.81 -8.80
CA ALA A 164 -10.15 12.05 -8.02
C ALA A 164 -9.84 13.27 -8.88
N ARG A 165 -8.72 13.22 -9.62
CA ARG A 165 -8.33 14.30 -10.54
C ARG A 165 -9.35 14.52 -11.64
N LYS A 166 -9.94 13.45 -12.18
CA LYS A 166 -11.02 13.56 -13.18
C LYS A 166 -12.27 14.22 -12.59
N LEU A 167 -12.80 13.68 -11.50
CA LEU A 167 -14.03 14.15 -10.86
C LEU A 167 -13.94 15.61 -10.42
N ILE A 168 -12.82 15.96 -9.77
CA ILE A 168 -12.61 17.28 -9.16
C ILE A 168 -12.10 18.28 -10.19
N GLY A 169 -11.36 17.85 -11.20
CA GLY A 169 -10.81 18.71 -12.25
C GLY A 169 -11.80 19.07 -13.36
N GLU A 170 -12.90 18.33 -13.50
CA GLU A 170 -13.96 18.55 -14.51
C GLU A 170 -15.17 19.29 -13.94
N LEU A 171 -15.05 19.92 -12.77
CA LEU A 171 -16.12 20.73 -12.17
C LEU A 171 -16.44 21.97 -13.03
N THR A 172 -17.70 22.37 -13.04
CA THR A 172 -18.19 23.58 -13.72
C THR A 172 -18.84 24.54 -12.72
N PRO A 173 -18.97 25.85 -13.03
CA PRO A 173 -19.72 26.78 -12.20
C PRO A 173 -21.13 26.29 -11.86
N GLU A 174 -21.85 25.73 -12.84
CA GLU A 174 -23.21 25.24 -12.69
C GLU A 174 -23.28 24.09 -11.68
N ARG A 175 -22.30 23.18 -11.71
CA ARG A 175 -22.20 22.09 -10.72
C ARG A 175 -21.94 22.63 -9.31
N ILE A 176 -21.14 23.68 -9.17
CA ILE A 176 -20.93 24.31 -7.87
C ILE A 176 -22.23 24.93 -7.37
N ASP A 177 -22.97 25.63 -8.22
CA ASP A 177 -24.26 26.24 -7.85
C ASP A 177 -25.29 25.17 -7.44
N GLU A 178 -25.36 24.05 -8.16
CA GLU A 178 -26.17 22.88 -7.80
C GLU A 178 -25.81 22.36 -6.39
N PHE A 179 -24.51 22.14 -6.12
CA PHE A 179 -24.05 21.66 -4.82
C PHE A 179 -24.35 22.67 -3.71
N ALA A 180 -24.09 23.96 -3.96
CA ALA A 180 -24.32 25.02 -2.99
C ALA A 180 -25.80 25.13 -2.61
N GLN A 181 -26.70 25.03 -3.60
CA GLN A 181 -28.14 25.03 -3.36
C GLN A 181 -28.59 23.76 -2.63
N GLN A 182 -28.12 22.59 -3.04
CA GLN A 182 -28.49 21.31 -2.45
C GLN A 182 -28.10 21.22 -0.97
N HIS A 183 -26.90 21.69 -0.63
CA HIS A 183 -26.37 21.63 0.74
C HIS A 183 -26.63 22.89 1.57
N GLN A 184 -27.27 23.91 0.99
CA GLN A 184 -27.44 25.24 1.60
C GLN A 184 -26.11 25.80 2.14
N LEU A 185 -25.05 25.62 1.36
CA LEU A 185 -23.67 25.89 1.75
C LEU A 185 -22.98 26.70 0.67
N ALA A 186 -22.63 27.95 0.98
CA ALA A 186 -21.88 28.79 0.05
C ALA A 186 -20.43 28.30 -0.08
N PRO A 187 -19.83 28.37 -1.29
CA PRO A 187 -18.42 28.08 -1.46
C PRO A 187 -17.56 29.10 -0.69
N THR A 188 -16.44 28.63 -0.15
CA THR A 188 -15.58 29.41 0.77
C THR A 188 -14.45 30.17 0.06
N HIS A 189 -14.33 30.01 -1.26
CA HIS A 189 -13.22 30.52 -2.06
C HIS A 189 -13.71 30.92 -3.46
N ALA A 190 -12.97 31.84 -4.08
CA ALA A 190 -13.25 32.31 -5.44
C ALA A 190 -13.00 31.19 -6.48
N GLU A 191 -13.75 31.27 -7.58
CA GLU A 191 -13.72 30.30 -8.69
C GLU A 191 -13.76 28.84 -8.18
N PRO A 192 -14.78 28.45 -7.39
CA PRO A 192 -14.80 27.18 -6.67
C PRO A 192 -14.79 25.93 -7.55
N TRP A 193 -15.03 26.05 -8.86
CA TRP A 193 -14.87 24.96 -9.81
C TRP A 193 -13.40 24.72 -10.24
N LYS A 194 -12.49 25.67 -9.97
CA LYS A 194 -11.05 25.56 -10.27
C LYS A 194 -10.28 25.07 -9.06
N LYS A 195 -10.04 23.76 -9.01
CA LYS A 195 -9.34 23.08 -7.91
C LYS A 195 -7.85 22.95 -8.14
N ILE A 196 -7.11 22.87 -7.05
CA ILE A 196 -5.65 22.73 -7.05
C ILE A 196 -5.27 21.35 -6.52
N PHE A 197 -4.34 20.69 -7.20
CA PHE A 197 -3.87 19.36 -6.80
C PHE A 197 -2.48 19.41 -6.19
N VAL A 198 -2.35 18.81 -5.01
CA VAL A 198 -1.07 18.54 -4.35
C VAL A 198 -0.75 17.04 -4.42
N GLY A 199 0.49 16.67 -4.13
CA GLY A 199 0.91 15.29 -3.97
C GLY A 199 1.78 15.08 -2.74
N GLY A 200 1.69 13.88 -2.18
CA GLY A 200 2.54 13.41 -1.10
C GLY A 200 2.54 11.87 -1.04
N SER A 201 3.56 11.31 -0.41
CA SER A 201 3.79 9.87 -0.44
C SER A 201 2.82 9.09 0.43
N ASP A 202 2.25 9.71 1.46
CA ASP A 202 1.47 9.07 2.53
C ASP A 202 2.26 7.87 3.11
N ASP A 203 3.59 8.01 3.18
CA ASP A 203 4.48 6.90 3.52
C ASP A 203 4.48 6.71 5.03
N HIS A 204 4.14 5.49 5.43
CA HIS A 204 4.14 5.01 6.79
C HIS A 204 5.28 4.02 7.04
N GLY A 205 5.74 3.33 5.99
CA GLY A 205 6.71 2.25 6.09
C GLY A 205 8.17 2.69 6.08
N GLY A 206 8.47 3.97 5.86
CA GLY A 206 9.84 4.49 5.83
C GLY A 206 10.62 4.02 4.60
N MET A 207 9.95 3.74 3.47
CA MET A 207 10.59 3.22 2.26
C MET A 207 10.21 3.96 0.98
N PHE A 208 8.96 4.44 0.92
CA PHE A 208 8.40 5.04 -0.29
C PHE A 208 8.18 6.56 -0.14
N PHE A 209 8.83 7.20 0.82
CA PHE A 209 8.85 8.65 0.94
C PHE A 209 9.38 9.32 -0.34
N ALA A 210 8.83 10.49 -0.66
CA ALA A 210 9.01 11.21 -1.91
C ALA A 210 8.63 10.43 -3.19
N SER A 211 7.92 9.29 -3.09
CA SER A 211 7.32 8.61 -4.25
C SER A 211 6.29 9.49 -4.97
N ALA A 212 5.59 10.33 -4.21
CA ALA A 212 4.77 11.44 -4.67
C ALA A 212 5.12 12.70 -3.88
N TYR A 213 5.02 13.85 -4.53
CA TYR A 213 5.42 15.13 -3.94
C TYR A 213 4.76 16.30 -4.67
N THR A 214 4.87 17.49 -4.10
CA THR A 214 4.39 18.74 -4.69
C THR A 214 5.56 19.59 -5.16
N GLU A 215 5.48 20.07 -6.41
CA GLU A 215 6.47 20.96 -7.02
C GLU A 215 5.91 22.37 -7.19
N THR A 216 6.73 23.38 -6.88
CA THR A 216 6.41 24.82 -7.03
C THR A 216 7.52 25.53 -7.82
N PRO A 217 7.31 26.80 -8.26
CA PRO A 217 8.40 27.68 -8.63
C PRO A 217 9.48 27.75 -7.53
N LYS A 218 10.69 28.19 -7.89
CA LYS A 218 11.81 28.21 -6.93
C LYS A 218 11.47 29.10 -5.73
N ALA A 219 11.38 28.50 -4.54
CA ALA A 219 11.14 29.18 -3.29
C ALA A 219 12.43 29.28 -2.45
N ARG A 220 12.64 30.43 -1.81
CA ARG A 220 13.79 30.71 -0.93
C ARG A 220 13.55 30.22 0.50
N SER A 221 12.29 30.21 0.95
CA SER A 221 11.85 29.81 2.30
C SER A 221 10.61 28.92 2.25
N ALA A 222 10.32 28.23 3.37
CA ALA A 222 9.11 27.42 3.52
C ALA A 222 7.83 28.27 3.38
N ALA A 223 7.84 29.49 3.94
CA ALA A 223 6.75 30.44 3.78
C ALA A 223 6.46 30.76 2.30
N GLN A 224 7.50 31.04 1.50
CA GLN A 224 7.33 31.30 0.06
C GLN A 224 6.87 30.04 -0.70
N PHE A 225 7.34 28.85 -0.30
CA PHE A 225 6.86 27.59 -0.88
C PHE A 225 5.35 27.43 -0.63
N LEU A 226 4.89 27.65 0.60
CA LEU A 226 3.48 27.56 0.96
C LEU A 226 2.63 28.69 0.36
N ASP A 227 3.18 29.88 0.13
CA ASP A 227 2.53 30.93 -0.66
C ASP A 227 2.23 30.46 -2.08
N HIS A 228 3.18 29.79 -2.74
CA HIS A 228 2.96 29.19 -4.05
C HIS A 228 1.87 28.12 -4.01
N VAL A 229 1.89 27.24 -3.00
CA VAL A 229 0.84 26.23 -2.82
C VAL A 229 -0.52 26.89 -2.64
N ARG A 230 -0.70 27.83 -1.70
CA ARG A 230 -1.97 28.54 -1.47
C ARG A 230 -2.48 29.26 -2.72
N ALA A 231 -1.60 29.91 -3.46
CA ALA A 231 -1.95 30.59 -4.71
C ALA A 231 -2.34 29.62 -5.84
N GLY A 232 -1.99 28.33 -5.72
CA GLY A 232 -2.19 27.33 -6.77
C GLY A 232 -1.09 27.27 -7.81
N HIS A 233 0.07 27.87 -7.52
CA HIS A 233 1.27 27.76 -8.34
C HIS A 233 2.04 26.50 -7.97
N CYS A 234 1.40 25.33 -8.08
CA CYS A 234 1.98 24.04 -7.76
C CYS A 234 1.45 22.92 -8.67
N GLU A 235 2.21 21.83 -8.73
CA GLU A 235 1.84 20.60 -9.43
C GLU A 235 2.12 19.38 -8.54
N ALA A 236 1.15 18.47 -8.46
CA ALA A 236 1.37 17.12 -7.94
C ALA A 236 2.25 16.32 -8.91
N ARG A 237 3.30 15.68 -8.39
CA ARG A 237 4.29 14.88 -9.13
C ARG A 237 4.52 13.53 -8.45
N GLY A 238 5.21 12.65 -9.16
CA GLY A 238 5.54 11.30 -8.70
C GLY A 238 4.50 10.27 -9.13
N HIS A 239 4.40 9.18 -8.36
CA HIS A 239 3.60 8.01 -8.69
C HIS A 239 2.70 7.63 -7.51
N ALA A 240 1.54 7.06 -7.84
CA ALA A 240 0.65 6.48 -6.84
C ALA A 240 1.21 5.15 -6.31
N GLY A 241 0.64 4.67 -5.21
CA GLY A 241 1.04 3.45 -4.56
C GLY A 241 0.68 2.19 -5.34
N THR A 242 1.30 1.08 -4.92
CA THR A 242 0.99 -0.27 -5.41
C THR A 242 0.80 -1.22 -4.24
N PRO A 243 0.07 -2.34 -4.41
CA PRO A 243 0.01 -3.39 -3.40
C PRO A 243 1.40 -3.90 -2.97
N LEU A 244 2.34 -3.97 -3.91
CA LEU A 244 3.70 -4.42 -3.62
C LEU A 244 4.42 -3.40 -2.73
N ALA A 245 4.34 -2.11 -3.06
CA ALA A 245 4.92 -1.05 -2.23
C ALA A 245 4.33 -1.05 -0.81
N LEU A 246 3.00 -1.12 -0.67
CA LEU A 246 2.35 -1.21 0.65
C LEU A 246 2.80 -2.44 1.43
N SER A 247 2.81 -3.62 0.81
CA SER A 247 3.25 -4.85 1.48
C SER A 247 4.70 -4.75 1.95
N HIS A 248 5.55 -4.11 1.15
CA HIS A 248 6.95 -3.92 1.46
C HIS A 248 7.12 -2.95 2.64
N GLY A 249 6.39 -1.83 2.64
CA GLY A 249 6.34 -0.93 3.79
C GLY A 249 5.87 -1.63 5.06
N PHE A 250 4.84 -2.49 4.95
CA PHE A 250 4.33 -3.26 6.07
C PHE A 250 5.37 -4.26 6.64
N TYR A 251 6.09 -4.98 5.77
CA TYR A 251 7.19 -5.83 6.22
C TYR A 251 8.24 -5.02 7.00
N ASN A 252 8.61 -3.83 6.51
CA ASN A 252 9.56 -2.98 7.20
C ASN A 252 9.06 -2.59 8.60
N THR A 253 7.81 -2.13 8.71
CA THR A 253 7.19 -1.78 10.00
C THR A 253 7.17 -2.99 10.95
N VAL A 254 6.81 -4.19 10.46
CA VAL A 254 6.83 -5.42 11.27
C VAL A 254 8.23 -5.74 11.77
N SER A 255 9.24 -5.62 10.91
CA SER A 255 10.63 -5.87 11.29
C SER A 255 11.11 -4.89 12.36
N SER A 256 10.90 -3.60 12.17
CA SER A 256 11.26 -2.58 13.16
C SER A 256 10.56 -2.81 14.50
N PHE A 257 9.26 -3.13 14.48
CA PHE A 257 8.51 -3.45 15.70
C PHE A 257 9.06 -4.67 16.44
N ILE A 258 9.44 -5.73 15.72
CA ILE A 258 10.04 -6.93 16.32
C ILE A 258 11.42 -6.59 16.89
N GLN A 259 12.24 -5.82 16.17
CA GLN A 259 13.55 -5.41 16.62
C GLN A 259 13.45 -4.63 17.93
N ASP A 260 12.65 -3.57 17.97
CA ASP A 260 12.51 -2.71 19.15
C ASP A 260 12.04 -3.48 20.40
N ARG A 261 11.13 -4.46 20.21
CA ARG A 261 10.51 -5.19 21.33
C ARG A 261 11.28 -6.42 21.79
N PHE A 262 12.12 -7.00 20.92
CA PHE A 262 12.77 -8.29 21.17
C PHE A 262 14.29 -8.29 20.98
N HIS A 263 14.93 -7.13 20.74
CA HIS A 263 16.39 -7.02 20.51
C HIS A 263 17.23 -7.76 21.59
N GLU A 264 16.90 -7.55 22.87
CA GLU A 264 17.62 -8.20 23.99
C GLU A 264 17.34 -9.71 24.12
N LYS A 265 16.18 -10.19 23.63
CA LYS A 265 15.74 -11.59 23.78
C LYS A 265 16.18 -12.50 22.63
N LEU A 266 16.47 -11.95 21.46
CA LEU A 266 16.78 -12.74 20.25
C LEU A 266 18.25 -13.20 20.19
N GLY A 267 19.17 -12.52 20.89
CA GLY A 267 20.59 -12.90 20.93
C GLY A 267 21.25 -12.97 19.54
N PRO A 268 22.31 -13.79 19.34
CA PRO A 268 23.03 -13.90 18.06
C PRO A 268 22.16 -14.42 16.89
N ALA A 269 21.11 -15.17 17.19
CA ALA A 269 20.15 -15.63 16.19
C ALA A 269 19.30 -14.47 15.63
N GLY A 270 19.11 -13.40 16.40
CA GLY A 270 18.46 -12.17 15.97
C GLY A 270 19.20 -11.47 14.84
N ALA A 271 20.53 -11.30 14.97
CA ALA A 271 21.36 -10.66 13.94
C ALA A 271 21.34 -11.43 12.60
N LEU A 272 21.29 -12.77 12.66
CA LEU A 272 21.14 -13.60 11.47
C LEU A 272 19.78 -13.41 10.81
N LEU A 273 18.69 -13.46 11.60
CA LEU A 273 17.33 -13.25 11.10
C LEU A 273 17.15 -11.86 10.50
N GLU A 274 17.74 -10.84 11.11
CA GLU A 274 17.75 -9.46 10.61
C GLU A 274 18.48 -9.36 9.27
N GLN A 275 19.66 -9.97 9.13
CA GLN A 275 20.37 -9.96 7.85
C GLN A 275 19.60 -10.72 6.76
N MET A 276 18.98 -11.85 7.11
CA MET A 276 18.12 -12.60 6.18
C MET A 276 16.94 -11.78 5.72
N PHE A 277 16.26 -11.13 6.67
CA PHE A 277 15.12 -10.28 6.38
C PHE A 277 15.53 -9.08 5.51
N SER A 278 16.63 -8.42 5.84
CA SER A 278 17.20 -7.33 5.03
C SER A 278 17.47 -7.76 3.59
N ARG A 279 18.07 -8.95 3.36
CA ARG A 279 18.28 -9.48 2.00
C ARG A 279 16.95 -9.75 1.28
N PHE A 280 15.97 -10.32 1.98
CA PHE A 280 14.64 -10.53 1.42
C PHE A 280 13.99 -9.21 0.99
N MET A 281 14.06 -8.18 1.82
CA MET A 281 13.57 -6.82 1.52
C MET A 281 14.33 -6.19 0.34
N GLU A 282 15.61 -6.47 0.20
CA GLU A 282 16.37 -6.07 -0.99
C GLU A 282 16.00 -6.87 -2.24
N GLY A 283 15.19 -7.94 -2.12
CA GLY A 283 14.87 -8.85 -3.21
C GLY A 283 16.05 -9.76 -3.58
N ARG A 284 16.94 -10.06 -2.63
CA ARG A 284 18.07 -10.97 -2.77
C ARG A 284 17.78 -12.30 -2.09
N ASP A 285 18.47 -13.37 -2.52
CA ASP A 285 18.40 -14.67 -1.86
C ASP A 285 18.74 -14.53 -0.36
N PRO A 286 17.80 -14.82 0.55
CA PRO A 286 17.98 -14.63 1.99
C PRO A 286 18.90 -15.69 2.60
N THR A 287 19.25 -16.74 1.85
CA THR A 287 20.08 -17.86 2.33
C THR A 287 21.54 -17.75 1.88
N GLN A 288 21.84 -16.83 0.97
CA GLN A 288 23.21 -16.59 0.50
C GLN A 288 23.94 -15.64 1.44
N PHE A 289 25.08 -16.08 1.97
CA PHE A 289 25.96 -15.25 2.78
C PHE A 289 27.37 -15.27 2.20
N THR A 290 28.02 -14.12 2.16
CA THR A 290 29.44 -13.99 1.81
C THR A 290 30.32 -14.67 2.85
N LEU A 291 31.56 -15.01 2.48
CA LEU A 291 32.54 -15.60 3.41
C LEU A 291 32.82 -14.70 4.62
N ARG A 292 32.80 -13.37 4.41
CA ARG A 292 32.98 -12.38 5.48
C ARG A 292 31.82 -12.40 6.47
N GLU A 293 30.58 -12.41 5.96
CA GLU A 293 29.37 -12.47 6.80
C GLU A 293 29.31 -13.78 7.59
N LYS A 294 29.61 -14.91 6.94
CA LYS A 294 29.73 -16.22 7.62
C LYS A 294 30.77 -16.20 8.74
N ALA A 295 31.92 -15.56 8.52
CA ALA A 295 32.95 -15.41 9.54
C ALA A 295 32.49 -14.52 10.71
N THR A 296 31.75 -13.43 10.44
CA THR A 296 31.17 -12.57 11.47
C THR A 296 30.14 -13.30 12.33
N PHE A 297 29.33 -14.18 11.74
CA PHE A 297 28.38 -15.02 12.49
C PHE A 297 29.05 -16.05 13.38
N VAL A 298 30.09 -16.71 12.88
CA VAL A 298 30.88 -17.65 13.67
C VAL A 298 31.57 -16.92 14.81
N ALA A 299 32.15 -15.74 14.56
CA ALA A 299 32.77 -14.92 15.60
C ALA A 299 31.76 -14.47 16.67
N HIS A 300 30.57 -13.99 16.28
CA HIS A 300 29.51 -13.61 17.22
C HIS A 300 28.98 -14.79 18.03
N GLY A 301 28.77 -15.95 17.41
CA GLY A 301 28.31 -17.17 18.10
C GLY A 301 29.35 -17.71 19.10
N VAL A 302 30.63 -17.63 18.76
CA VAL A 302 31.75 -18.01 19.64
C VAL A 302 31.88 -17.04 20.81
N LEU A 303 31.80 -15.72 20.56
CA LEU A 303 31.89 -14.70 21.61
C LEU A 303 30.71 -14.73 22.59
N SER A 304 29.51 -15.11 22.14
CA SER A 304 28.32 -15.15 23.00
C SER A 304 28.13 -16.47 23.76
N GLY A 305 29.01 -17.46 23.59
CA GLY A 305 28.91 -18.79 24.22
C GLY A 305 27.68 -19.63 23.83
N LYS A 306 26.94 -19.24 22.78
CA LYS A 306 25.61 -19.77 22.44
C LYS A 306 25.53 -20.45 21.07
N ILE A 307 26.65 -20.90 20.51
CA ILE A 307 26.70 -21.64 19.24
C ILE A 307 25.68 -22.78 19.18
N PHE A 308 25.45 -23.46 20.31
CA PHE A 308 24.53 -24.60 20.40
C PHE A 308 23.04 -24.22 20.48
N GLU A 309 22.66 -22.98 20.84
CA GLU A 309 21.24 -22.58 20.87
C GLU A 309 20.67 -22.32 19.46
N LEU A 310 21.51 -21.90 18.51
CA LEU A 310 21.16 -21.78 17.08
C LEU A 310 20.81 -23.12 16.41
N ALA A 311 21.12 -24.24 17.05
CA ALA A 311 20.96 -25.59 16.51
C ALA A 311 19.76 -26.37 17.10
N LYS A 312 18.84 -25.73 17.87
CA LYS A 312 17.72 -26.45 18.49
C LYS A 312 16.67 -26.90 17.45
N PRO A 313 16.24 -28.19 17.42
CA PRO A 313 15.53 -28.78 16.27
C PRO A 313 14.11 -28.26 16.02
N ALA A 314 13.40 -27.77 17.04
CA ALA A 314 11.97 -27.46 16.94
C ALA A 314 11.66 -26.25 16.03
N ASN A 315 12.58 -25.29 15.92
CA ASN A 315 12.46 -24.12 15.02
C ASN A 315 13.21 -24.30 13.70
N VAL A 316 13.95 -25.40 13.53
CA VAL A 316 14.96 -25.63 12.47
C VAL A 316 14.41 -26.43 11.28
N SER A 317 13.19 -26.96 11.36
CA SER A 317 12.58 -27.78 10.31
C SER A 317 12.29 -27.00 9.02
N LEU A 318 11.51 -25.91 9.11
CA LEU A 318 11.13 -25.10 7.95
C LEU A 318 12.34 -24.40 7.31
N TRP A 319 13.31 -23.96 8.13
CA TRP A 319 14.52 -23.29 7.66
C TRP A 319 15.47 -24.23 6.93
N ASN A 320 15.70 -25.44 7.46
CA ASN A 320 16.50 -26.42 6.76
C ASN A 320 15.85 -26.82 5.43
N GLU A 321 14.52 -26.84 5.37
CA GLU A 321 13.79 -27.08 4.12
C GLU A 321 13.94 -25.91 3.13
N LEU A 322 13.74 -24.66 3.58
CA LEU A 322 13.94 -23.45 2.76
C LEU A 322 15.37 -23.32 2.26
N SER A 323 16.37 -23.50 3.12
CA SER A 323 17.78 -23.39 2.75
C SER A 323 18.21 -24.48 1.76
N ARG A 324 17.80 -25.74 1.98
CA ARG A 324 18.03 -26.81 1.00
C ARG A 324 17.34 -26.54 -0.32
N TYR A 325 16.18 -25.89 -0.30
CA TYR A 325 15.45 -25.52 -1.50
C TYR A 325 16.15 -24.41 -2.30
N PHE A 326 16.46 -23.28 -1.68
CA PHE A 326 17.20 -22.18 -2.34
C PHE A 326 18.60 -22.58 -2.81
N ALA A 327 19.19 -23.63 -2.23
CA ALA A 327 20.45 -24.19 -2.70
C ALA A 327 20.36 -24.93 -4.05
N GLN A 328 19.17 -25.35 -4.49
CA GLN A 328 18.98 -26.14 -5.70
C GLN A 328 19.34 -25.34 -6.97
N PRO A 329 20.08 -25.93 -7.94
CA PRO A 329 20.48 -25.23 -9.16
C PRO A 329 19.31 -24.69 -9.99
N GLU A 330 18.22 -25.45 -10.09
CA GLU A 330 17.01 -25.08 -10.83
C GLU A 330 16.33 -23.85 -10.22
N VAL A 331 16.26 -23.80 -8.88
CA VAL A 331 15.69 -22.67 -8.14
C VAL A 331 16.54 -21.42 -8.31
N LYS A 332 17.86 -21.56 -8.25
CA LYS A 332 18.79 -20.45 -8.53
C LYS A 332 18.66 -19.93 -9.96
N ALA A 333 18.50 -20.82 -10.94
CA ALA A 333 18.28 -20.44 -12.32
C ALA A 333 16.94 -19.69 -12.48
N LYS A 334 15.86 -20.16 -11.84
CA LYS A 334 14.55 -19.48 -11.85
C LYS A 334 14.64 -18.08 -11.22
N ILE A 335 15.33 -17.94 -10.08
CA ILE A 335 15.57 -16.64 -9.43
C ILE A 335 16.35 -15.71 -10.37
N ALA A 336 17.44 -16.18 -10.98
CA ALA A 336 18.22 -15.36 -11.91
C ALA A 336 17.41 -14.91 -13.14
N GLN A 337 16.50 -15.76 -13.63
CA GLN A 337 15.68 -15.45 -14.80
C GLN A 337 14.51 -14.49 -14.48
N GLU A 338 13.84 -14.68 -13.35
CA GLU A 338 12.59 -13.98 -13.04
C GLU A 338 12.78 -12.79 -12.09
N VAL A 339 13.77 -12.85 -11.18
CA VAL A 339 13.97 -11.87 -10.11
C VAL A 339 15.08 -10.89 -10.45
N ASP A 340 16.26 -11.35 -10.88
CA ASP A 340 17.43 -10.49 -11.08
C ASP A 340 17.25 -9.48 -12.24
N VAL A 341 16.30 -9.75 -13.14
CA VAL A 341 15.93 -8.86 -14.26
C VAL A 341 15.03 -7.70 -13.85
N VAL A 342 14.53 -7.71 -12.62
CA VAL A 342 13.59 -6.71 -12.10
C VAL A 342 14.33 -5.65 -11.30
N ALA A 343 14.09 -4.38 -11.63
CA ALA A 343 14.78 -3.26 -10.97
C ALA A 343 14.23 -3.01 -9.56
N GLU A 344 12.90 -3.12 -9.40
CA GLU A 344 12.18 -2.75 -8.19
C GLU A 344 12.34 -3.80 -7.08
N PRO A 345 12.92 -3.44 -5.91
CA PRO A 345 13.13 -4.37 -4.80
C PRO A 345 11.85 -5.04 -4.29
N GLU A 346 10.74 -4.29 -4.16
CA GLU A 346 9.45 -4.79 -3.72
C GLU A 346 8.89 -5.86 -4.66
N ARG A 347 9.15 -5.73 -5.97
CA ARG A 347 8.71 -6.69 -6.97
C ARG A 347 9.58 -7.94 -6.93
N ARG A 348 10.90 -7.77 -6.73
CA ARG A 348 11.80 -8.91 -6.49
C ARG A 348 11.43 -9.71 -5.25
N ALA A 349 11.18 -9.03 -4.13
CA ALA A 349 10.76 -9.65 -2.87
C ALA A 349 9.46 -10.45 -3.04
N PHE A 350 8.48 -9.90 -3.79
CA PHE A 350 7.23 -10.60 -4.12
C PHE A 350 7.47 -11.85 -4.95
N LEU A 351 8.31 -11.77 -5.99
CA LEU A 351 8.63 -12.93 -6.83
C LEU A 351 9.36 -14.02 -6.03
N LEU A 352 10.31 -13.65 -5.17
CA LEU A 352 10.97 -14.60 -4.26
C LEU A 352 9.96 -15.25 -3.30
N ALA A 353 9.04 -14.48 -2.72
CA ALA A 353 8.01 -15.00 -1.84
C ALA A 353 7.07 -15.96 -2.57
N ASN A 354 6.71 -15.68 -3.83
CA ASN A 354 5.92 -16.60 -4.66
C ASN A 354 6.70 -17.87 -4.99
N ILE A 355 7.93 -17.78 -5.49
CA ILE A 355 8.78 -18.94 -5.82
C ILE A 355 8.95 -19.87 -4.60
N ALA A 356 9.13 -19.31 -3.40
CA ALA A 356 9.22 -20.08 -2.17
C ALA A 356 7.88 -20.71 -1.78
N SER A 357 6.82 -19.90 -1.78
CA SER A 357 5.49 -20.30 -1.32
C SER A 357 4.84 -21.35 -2.23
N GLU A 358 4.93 -21.17 -3.55
CA GLU A 358 4.39 -22.07 -4.58
C GLU A 358 4.88 -23.50 -4.36
N GLN A 359 6.20 -23.68 -4.33
CA GLN A 359 6.77 -25.02 -4.25
C GLN A 359 6.61 -25.68 -2.87
N LEU A 360 6.73 -24.91 -1.79
CA LEU A 360 6.49 -25.46 -0.45
C LEU A 360 5.02 -25.82 -0.24
N ALA A 361 4.09 -24.99 -0.70
CA ALA A 361 2.67 -25.28 -0.63
C ALA A 361 2.33 -26.57 -1.41
N PHE A 362 2.83 -26.72 -2.63
CA PHE A 362 2.59 -27.94 -3.42
C PHE A 362 3.24 -29.18 -2.80
N ARG A 363 4.46 -29.07 -2.28
CA ARG A 363 5.12 -30.18 -1.57
C ARG A 363 4.33 -30.64 -0.34
N PHE A 364 3.88 -29.70 0.49
CA PHE A 364 3.08 -30.01 1.67
C PHE A 364 1.72 -30.58 1.28
N PHE A 365 1.08 -30.05 0.25
CA PHE A 365 -0.17 -30.58 -0.29
C PHE A 365 -0.01 -32.01 -0.84
N ARG A 366 1.03 -32.29 -1.63
CA ARG A 366 1.32 -33.63 -2.14
C ARG A 366 1.56 -34.62 -1.02
N LYS A 367 2.28 -34.22 0.04
CA LYS A 367 2.47 -35.03 1.24
C LYS A 367 1.13 -35.31 1.93
N PHE A 368 0.25 -34.32 2.03
CA PHE A 368 -1.11 -34.48 2.54
C PHE A 368 -1.91 -35.51 1.73
N VAL A 369 -1.94 -35.38 0.40
CA VAL A 369 -2.64 -36.33 -0.50
C VAL A 369 -2.08 -37.74 -0.31
N GLN A 370 -0.75 -37.91 -0.35
CA GLN A 370 -0.11 -39.21 -0.20
C GLN A 370 -0.42 -39.87 1.16
N GLN A 371 -0.38 -39.12 2.26
CA GLN A 371 -0.67 -39.66 3.58
C GLN A 371 -2.15 -40.02 3.73
N THR A 372 -3.04 -39.16 3.25
CA THR A 372 -4.50 -39.40 3.29
C THR A 372 -4.90 -40.61 2.45
N SER A 373 -4.39 -40.72 1.22
CA SER A 373 -4.62 -41.87 0.34
C SER A 373 -4.03 -43.17 0.91
N GLY A 374 -2.99 -43.08 1.75
CA GLY A 374 -2.40 -44.19 2.47
C GLY A 374 -3.09 -44.55 3.79
N GLY A 375 -4.17 -43.87 4.18
CA GLY A 375 -4.91 -44.10 5.43
C GLY A 375 -4.36 -43.35 6.66
N ASN A 376 -3.31 -42.56 6.52
CA ASN A 376 -2.64 -41.82 7.59
C ASN A 376 -3.20 -40.39 7.71
N ILE A 377 -4.45 -40.27 8.17
CA ILE A 377 -5.19 -39.00 8.19
C ILE A 377 -4.52 -37.97 9.12
N ILE A 378 -3.97 -38.40 10.27
CA ILE A 378 -3.34 -37.50 11.25
C ILE A 378 -2.06 -36.89 10.68
N GLU A 379 -1.20 -37.71 10.08
CA GLU A 379 0.04 -37.30 9.41
C GLU A 379 -0.25 -36.41 8.19
N GLY A 380 -1.36 -36.67 7.49
CA GLY A 380 -1.89 -35.78 6.46
C GLY A 380 -2.19 -34.40 7.02
N MET A 381 -2.98 -34.31 8.10
CA MET A 381 -3.33 -33.02 8.72
C MET A 381 -2.11 -32.26 9.23
N GLN A 382 -1.08 -32.96 9.73
CA GLN A 382 0.20 -32.34 10.10
C GLN A 382 0.96 -31.78 8.88
N ALA A 383 0.87 -32.40 7.72
CA ALA A 383 1.44 -31.85 6.49
C ALA A 383 0.69 -30.57 6.06
N LEU A 384 -0.62 -30.52 6.23
CA LEU A 384 -1.43 -29.34 5.93
C LEU A 384 -1.13 -28.17 6.88
N SER A 385 -0.90 -28.43 8.17
CA SER A 385 -0.55 -27.38 9.14
C SER A 385 0.80 -26.70 8.84
N ALA A 386 1.70 -27.37 8.10
CA ALA A 386 2.95 -26.78 7.64
C ALA A 386 2.77 -25.64 6.61
N ILE A 387 1.56 -25.45 6.06
CA ILE A 387 1.22 -24.31 5.19
C ILE A 387 1.00 -23.02 6.01
N ALA A 388 0.60 -23.12 7.28
CA ALA A 388 0.25 -21.94 8.08
C ALA A 388 1.39 -20.90 8.19
N PRO A 389 2.66 -21.27 8.42
CA PRO A 389 3.78 -20.32 8.38
C PRO A 389 3.94 -19.60 7.04
N LEU A 390 3.64 -20.26 5.90
CA LEU A 390 3.67 -19.62 4.58
C LEU A 390 2.57 -18.56 4.45
N LEU A 391 1.38 -18.83 4.99
CA LEU A 391 0.29 -17.84 5.00
C LEU A 391 0.63 -16.62 5.86
N VAL A 392 1.35 -16.81 6.98
CA VAL A 392 1.85 -15.69 7.79
C VAL A 392 2.85 -14.86 6.99
N LEU A 393 3.78 -15.51 6.27
CA LEU A 393 4.70 -14.82 5.38
C LEU A 393 3.95 -14.05 4.29
N LEU A 394 2.94 -14.65 3.64
CA LEU A 394 2.18 -14.01 2.56
C LEU A 394 1.14 -12.99 3.03
N ALA A 395 0.84 -12.92 4.32
CA ALA A 395 -0.22 -12.08 4.86
C ALA A 395 -0.09 -10.59 4.48
N PRO A 396 1.10 -9.95 4.50
CA PRO A 396 1.26 -8.57 4.05
C PRO A 396 0.86 -8.36 2.60
N TYR A 397 1.14 -9.32 1.70
CA TYR A 397 0.70 -9.24 0.31
C TYR A 397 -0.81 -9.38 0.20
N ILE A 398 -1.39 -10.40 0.86
CA ILE A 398 -2.85 -10.63 0.83
C ILE A 398 -3.59 -9.39 1.34
N TYR A 399 -3.13 -8.83 2.47
CA TYR A 399 -3.66 -7.60 3.03
C TYR A 399 -3.51 -6.43 2.05
N ALA A 400 -2.31 -6.20 1.50
CA ALA A 400 -2.07 -5.06 0.62
C ALA A 400 -2.90 -5.14 -0.68
N PHE A 401 -3.03 -6.32 -1.29
CA PHE A 401 -3.89 -6.49 -2.47
C PHE A 401 -5.37 -6.28 -2.15
N HIS A 402 -5.81 -6.62 -0.94
CA HIS A 402 -7.18 -6.40 -0.50
C HIS A 402 -7.44 -4.92 -0.19
N SER A 403 -6.58 -4.28 0.62
CA SER A 403 -6.75 -2.89 1.06
C SER A 403 -6.58 -1.88 -0.07
N GLN A 404 -5.72 -2.19 -1.06
CA GLN A 404 -5.51 -1.38 -2.25
C GLN A 404 -6.54 -1.63 -3.35
N ALA A 405 -7.46 -2.59 -3.21
CA ALA A 405 -8.49 -2.82 -4.21
C ALA A 405 -9.68 -1.88 -3.97
N PRO A 406 -9.77 -0.71 -4.62
CA PRO A 406 -10.87 0.21 -4.38
C PRO A 406 -12.21 -0.41 -4.80
N SER A 407 -13.24 -0.16 -4.01
CA SER A 407 -14.59 -0.64 -4.31
C SER A 407 -15.13 0.03 -5.57
N ARG A 408 -15.02 -0.65 -6.72
CA ARG A 408 -15.58 -0.18 -8.00
C ARG A 408 -17.08 0.07 -7.92
N LYS A 409 -17.81 -0.72 -7.12
CA LYS A 409 -19.26 -0.51 -6.90
C LYS A 409 -19.51 0.85 -6.25
N TRP A 410 -18.77 1.17 -5.20
CA TRP A 410 -18.88 2.44 -4.49
C TRP A 410 -18.45 3.61 -5.39
N LEU A 411 -17.29 3.52 -6.05
CA LEU A 411 -16.82 4.56 -6.99
C LEU A 411 -17.81 4.84 -8.11
N ARG A 412 -18.44 3.80 -8.68
CA ARG A 412 -19.51 3.98 -9.69
C ARG A 412 -20.73 4.69 -9.13
N GLY A 413 -21.06 4.46 -7.85
CA GLY A 413 -22.11 5.19 -7.13
C GLY A 413 -21.78 6.68 -7.05
N ILE A 414 -20.59 7.00 -6.53
CA ILE A 414 -20.07 8.39 -6.44
C ILE A 414 -20.16 9.10 -7.79
N PHE A 415 -19.58 8.52 -8.85
CA PHE A 415 -19.58 9.16 -10.17
C PHE A 415 -20.98 9.31 -10.76
N ARG A 416 -21.86 8.33 -10.58
CA ARG A 416 -23.24 8.43 -11.07
C ARG A 416 -23.99 9.54 -10.37
N GLU A 417 -23.85 9.67 -9.05
CA GLU A 417 -24.52 10.73 -8.27
C GLU A 417 -23.95 12.11 -8.63
N MET A 418 -22.63 12.28 -8.66
CA MET A 418 -22.00 13.58 -8.86
C MET A 418 -21.97 14.06 -10.31
N THR A 419 -21.84 13.12 -11.28
CA THR A 419 -21.62 13.48 -12.69
C THR A 419 -22.73 12.99 -13.63
N GLY A 420 -23.57 12.05 -13.19
CA GLY A 420 -24.54 11.36 -14.05
C GLY A 420 -23.92 10.31 -14.98
N ALA A 421 -22.59 10.18 -15.01
CA ALA A 421 -21.86 9.28 -15.91
C ALA A 421 -20.97 8.31 -15.14
N ILE A 422 -20.52 7.25 -15.82
CA ILE A 422 -19.53 6.30 -15.30
C ILE A 422 -18.29 6.37 -16.20
N PRO A 423 -17.11 6.74 -15.65
CA PRO A 423 -15.83 6.72 -16.35
C PRO A 423 -15.51 5.36 -16.96
N ASP A 424 -14.75 5.34 -18.05
CA ASP A 424 -14.40 4.12 -18.78
C ASP A 424 -13.65 3.11 -17.90
N GLU A 425 -12.77 3.58 -17.01
CA GLU A 425 -11.99 2.79 -16.07
C GLU A 425 -12.86 2.02 -15.06
N LEU A 426 -14.09 2.50 -14.83
CA LEU A 426 -15.07 1.91 -13.92
C LEU A 426 -16.13 1.06 -14.64
N ARG A 427 -16.09 0.97 -15.97
CA ARG A 427 -17.04 0.15 -16.74
C ARG A 427 -16.70 -1.34 -16.58
N ASN A 428 -17.72 -2.13 -16.24
CA ASN A 428 -17.56 -3.57 -16.05
C ASN A 428 -17.91 -4.34 -17.34
N ASN A 429 -17.06 -4.19 -18.35
CA ASN A 429 -17.29 -4.76 -19.69
C ASN A 429 -16.54 -6.09 -19.92
N LYS A 430 -15.61 -6.45 -19.04
CA LYS A 430 -14.79 -7.66 -19.15
C LYS A 430 -15.38 -8.81 -18.33
N ARG A 431 -15.28 -10.04 -18.83
CA ARG A 431 -15.71 -11.26 -18.15
C ARG A 431 -14.59 -12.29 -18.19
N ALA A 432 -14.40 -12.99 -17.07
CA ALA A 432 -13.49 -14.12 -16.96
C ALA A 432 -14.29 -15.37 -16.62
N TRP A 433 -14.16 -16.43 -17.42
CA TRP A 433 -14.75 -17.74 -17.14
C TRP A 433 -13.66 -18.67 -16.63
N PHE A 434 -13.66 -18.96 -15.33
CA PHE A 434 -12.71 -19.88 -14.71
C PHE A 434 -13.14 -21.33 -14.91
N THR A 435 -12.23 -22.18 -15.39
CA THR A 435 -12.48 -23.60 -15.60
C THR A 435 -11.19 -24.41 -15.48
N ASP A 436 -11.29 -25.58 -14.90
CA ASP A 436 -10.26 -26.62 -14.83
C ASP A 436 -10.48 -27.74 -15.86
N THR A 437 -11.63 -27.78 -16.54
CA THR A 437 -12.05 -28.88 -17.43
C THR A 437 -11.99 -28.51 -18.91
N LEU A 438 -11.27 -27.44 -19.28
CA LEU A 438 -11.28 -26.91 -20.65
C LEU A 438 -10.82 -27.94 -21.70
N GLU A 439 -9.84 -28.76 -21.34
CA GLU A 439 -9.23 -29.79 -22.20
C GLU A 439 -9.95 -31.16 -22.09
N ASP A 440 -10.96 -31.28 -21.23
CA ASP A 440 -11.66 -32.54 -21.04
C ASP A 440 -12.60 -32.83 -22.22
N VAL A 441 -12.71 -34.10 -22.60
CA VAL A 441 -13.67 -34.54 -23.63
C VAL A 441 -15.07 -34.67 -23.01
N ASN A 442 -15.69 -33.54 -22.66
CA ASN A 442 -17.02 -33.49 -22.07
C ASN A 442 -17.90 -32.37 -22.67
N GLY A 443 -19.21 -32.42 -22.37
CA GLY A 443 -20.17 -31.43 -22.84
C GLY A 443 -19.94 -30.02 -22.28
N VAL A 444 -19.27 -29.91 -21.13
CA VAL A 444 -18.94 -28.64 -20.47
C VAL A 444 -17.87 -27.90 -21.26
N ALA A 445 -16.76 -28.55 -21.59
CA ALA A 445 -15.69 -27.99 -22.41
C ALA A 445 -16.21 -27.49 -23.77
N THR A 446 -17.07 -28.29 -24.42
CA THR A 446 -17.74 -27.90 -25.67
C THR A 446 -18.60 -26.65 -25.50
N THR A 447 -19.32 -26.54 -24.39
CA THR A 447 -20.18 -25.38 -24.08
C THR A 447 -19.34 -24.13 -23.86
N ILE A 448 -18.27 -24.22 -23.06
CA ILE A 448 -17.34 -23.11 -22.80
C ILE A 448 -16.77 -22.58 -24.11
N ARG A 449 -16.30 -23.47 -24.98
CA ARG A 449 -15.74 -23.08 -26.29
C ARG A 449 -16.76 -22.37 -27.17
N LYS A 450 -17.96 -22.95 -27.34
CA LYS A 450 -19.02 -22.36 -28.17
C LYS A 450 -19.48 -21.00 -27.64
N MET A 451 -19.69 -20.89 -26.33
CA MET A 451 -20.12 -19.63 -25.70
C MET A 451 -19.04 -18.55 -25.81
N THR A 452 -17.78 -18.91 -25.63
CA THR A 452 -16.66 -17.95 -25.75
C THR A 452 -16.49 -17.46 -27.19
N ALA A 453 -16.54 -18.37 -28.17
CA ALA A 453 -16.50 -18.00 -29.58
C ALA A 453 -17.69 -17.10 -29.98
N ALA A 454 -18.90 -17.41 -29.50
CA ALA A 454 -20.08 -16.58 -29.74
C ALA A 454 -19.96 -15.18 -29.09
N ALA A 455 -19.43 -15.11 -27.86
CA ALA A 455 -19.17 -13.84 -27.18
C ALA A 455 -18.17 -12.98 -27.96
N GLN A 456 -17.07 -13.58 -28.43
CA GLN A 456 -16.06 -12.90 -29.24
C GLN A 456 -16.65 -12.40 -30.56
N ALA A 457 -17.44 -13.22 -31.26
CA ALA A 457 -18.13 -12.84 -32.49
C ALA A 457 -19.12 -11.68 -32.28
N ALA A 458 -19.72 -11.57 -31.10
CA ALA A 458 -20.59 -10.47 -30.69
C ALA A 458 -19.83 -9.23 -30.17
N GLY A 459 -18.49 -9.24 -30.18
CA GLY A 459 -17.65 -8.14 -29.68
C GLY A 459 -17.59 -8.02 -28.15
N ALA A 460 -18.00 -9.06 -27.41
CA ALA A 460 -17.90 -9.09 -25.96
C ALA A 460 -16.50 -9.56 -25.51
N ASP A 461 -15.98 -8.91 -24.45
CA ASP A 461 -14.69 -9.25 -23.84
C ASP A 461 -14.88 -10.38 -22.81
N LEU A 462 -14.89 -11.62 -23.30
CA LEU A 462 -14.93 -12.84 -22.51
C LEU A 462 -13.62 -13.62 -22.71
N THR A 463 -12.88 -13.81 -21.62
CA THR A 463 -11.66 -14.63 -21.59
C THR A 463 -11.89 -15.87 -20.75
N VAL A 464 -11.54 -17.04 -21.28
CA VAL A 464 -11.49 -18.27 -20.47
C VAL A 464 -10.20 -18.28 -19.67
N VAL A 465 -10.31 -18.48 -18.37
CA VAL A 465 -9.17 -18.57 -17.46
C VAL A 465 -9.04 -20.01 -17.00
N THR A 466 -7.87 -20.59 -17.19
CA THR A 466 -7.58 -21.96 -16.76
C THR A 466 -6.16 -22.05 -16.22
N SER A 467 -5.82 -23.21 -15.66
CA SER A 467 -4.51 -23.49 -15.09
C SER A 467 -4.11 -24.93 -15.45
N ARG A 468 -3.45 -25.09 -16.60
CA ARG A 468 -2.97 -26.37 -17.12
C ARG A 468 -1.51 -26.27 -17.55
N SER A 469 -0.76 -27.35 -17.40
CA SER A 469 0.64 -27.42 -17.86
C SER A 469 0.74 -27.32 -19.38
N GLU A 470 -0.24 -27.88 -20.08
CA GLU A 470 -0.37 -27.84 -21.54
C GLU A 470 -1.79 -27.43 -21.93
N ILE A 471 -1.89 -26.59 -22.96
CA ILE A 471 -3.17 -26.23 -23.59
C ILE A 471 -3.05 -26.49 -25.09
N HIS A 472 -4.00 -27.24 -25.62
CA HIS A 472 -4.11 -27.55 -27.04
C HIS A 472 -5.17 -26.69 -27.72
N ILE A 473 -6.13 -26.17 -26.96
CA ILE A 473 -7.20 -25.31 -27.46
C ILE A 473 -6.64 -23.90 -27.76
N THR A 474 -6.81 -23.45 -29.00
CA THR A 474 -6.28 -22.16 -29.49
C THR A 474 -7.32 -21.31 -30.23
N ASP A 475 -8.55 -21.81 -30.37
CA ASP A 475 -9.61 -21.20 -31.18
C ASP A 475 -10.50 -20.20 -30.41
N ILE A 476 -10.18 -19.92 -29.15
CA ILE A 476 -10.89 -18.98 -28.30
C ILE A 476 -9.89 -18.17 -27.42
N PRO A 477 -10.28 -16.97 -26.93
CA PRO A 477 -9.47 -16.22 -25.97
C PRO A 477 -9.24 -17.00 -24.67
N ILE A 478 -7.99 -17.38 -24.41
CA ILE A 478 -7.59 -18.12 -23.20
C ILE A 478 -6.47 -17.38 -22.48
N LYS A 479 -6.60 -17.27 -21.16
CA LYS A 479 -5.53 -16.94 -20.23
C LYS A 479 -5.20 -18.17 -19.40
N ASN A 480 -4.10 -18.84 -19.75
CA ASN A 480 -3.56 -19.92 -18.96
C ASN A 480 -2.63 -19.39 -17.87
N PHE A 481 -2.80 -19.88 -16.65
CA PHE A 481 -1.83 -19.71 -15.57
C PHE A 481 -1.04 -21.01 -15.43
N ALA A 482 0.28 -20.91 -15.31
CA ALA A 482 1.09 -22.09 -15.04
C ALA A 482 0.67 -22.67 -13.68
N PRO A 483 0.29 -23.96 -13.60
CA PRO A 483 -0.09 -24.56 -12.34
C PRO A 483 1.14 -24.64 -11.43
N ILE A 484 0.91 -24.41 -10.14
CA ILE A 484 1.92 -24.67 -9.09
C ILE A 484 2.24 -26.19 -9.06
N GLY A 485 1.22 -27.00 -9.34
CA GLY A 485 1.36 -28.42 -9.64
C GLY A 485 0.01 -29.04 -9.98
N GLU A 486 0.05 -30.25 -10.53
CA GLU A 486 -1.12 -31.03 -10.93
C GLU A 486 -1.13 -32.37 -10.19
N PHE A 487 -2.33 -32.89 -9.92
CA PHE A 487 -2.53 -34.19 -9.29
C PHE A 487 -3.87 -34.77 -9.76
N GLU A 488 -3.94 -36.09 -9.77
CA GLU A 488 -5.20 -36.80 -10.01
C GLU A 488 -5.89 -37.08 -8.67
N LEU A 489 -7.19 -36.82 -8.61
CA LEU A 489 -8.02 -37.28 -7.50
C LEU A 489 -8.32 -38.77 -7.72
N PRO A 490 -8.24 -39.60 -6.65
CA PRO A 490 -8.51 -41.03 -6.73
C PRO A 490 -9.96 -41.37 -7.09
#